data_AF-A0A3L7YD03-F1
#
_entry.id   AF-A0A3L7YD03-F1
#
_cell.length_a   1.000
_cell.length_b   1.000
_cell.length_c   1.000
_cell.angle_alpha   90.00
_cell.angle_beta   90.00
_cell.angle_gamma   90.00
#
_symmetry.space_group_name_H-M   'P 1'
#
loop_
_entity.id
_entity.type
_entity.pdbx_description
1 polymer ?
#
loop_
_entity_poly.entity_id
_entity_poly.type
_entity_poly.pdbx_seq_one_letter_code
_entity_poly.pdbx_strand_id
1 'polypeptide(L)'
;MPVDTHPRGRWQLWVLVAFVVTLATALPTMVAPPSTAAGASTILGEATLVDNASGLDRVVVKATGLSAPATGQVHRVWLVGDDGAFGRYLGDVIPDATGAVAFTWDQPAGENLLAQYSQVSISVESGGAGAKPGGTTVLTGKLDAASLSQVRRLLSRWPDSRYGAATVPGLRRQAQIARYQAWVLREAAVNGDWDTARRKAEQLVNLVEGRRGQFYADHNGDGRIEDPGDGTGFLPYCWAALTQSQFVYATASDAMYAAQAQALQSPVTFAMLSAGYVRDVSREVAHSKDPYTIRDLAGHLVTATNYLLAATDPAGEPDLMAILDDREMSSVTAHAQSLVRIDLVEAAR
;
A
#
# COMPACT_ATOMS: atom_id res chain seq x y z
N MET A 1 30.96 21.83 -48.08
CA MET A 1 30.95 21.41 -46.67
C MET A 1 29.50 21.15 -46.28
N PRO A 2 29.07 19.89 -46.13
CA PRO A 2 27.71 19.60 -45.70
C PRO A 2 27.62 19.69 -44.17
N VAL A 3 26.52 20.29 -43.72
CA VAL A 3 26.15 20.42 -42.31
C VAL A 3 25.59 19.06 -41.87
N ASP A 4 26.27 18.42 -40.91
CA ASP A 4 25.77 17.22 -40.24
C ASP A 4 24.55 17.60 -39.37
N THR A 5 23.35 17.36 -39.90
CA THR A 5 22.12 17.34 -39.13
C THR A 5 21.90 15.94 -38.57
N HIS A 6 22.39 15.66 -37.36
CA HIS A 6 22.00 14.44 -36.64
C HIS A 6 20.57 14.57 -36.08
N PRO A 7 19.64 13.66 -36.40
CA PRO A 7 18.29 13.69 -35.85
C PRO A 7 18.26 12.95 -34.50
N ARG A 8 18.58 13.63 -33.40
CA ARG A 8 18.54 13.03 -32.05
C ARG A 8 17.16 13.05 -31.37
N GLY A 9 16.14 13.67 -31.97
CA GLY A 9 14.83 13.87 -31.32
C GLY A 9 13.75 12.80 -31.58
N ARG A 10 13.98 11.80 -32.44
CA ARG A 10 12.93 10.84 -32.85
C ARG A 10 13.05 9.44 -32.24
N TRP A 11 14.14 9.15 -31.51
CA TRP A 11 14.38 7.84 -30.91
C TRP A 11 13.78 7.69 -29.50
N GLN A 12 13.48 8.79 -28.80
CA GLN A 12 12.91 8.75 -27.44
C GLN A 12 11.38 8.65 -27.40
N LEU A 13 10.68 9.04 -28.47
CA LEU A 13 9.20 8.94 -28.56
C LEU A 13 8.70 7.49 -28.53
N TRP A 14 9.53 6.54 -28.97
CA TRP A 14 9.23 5.12 -28.91
C TRP A 14 9.50 4.51 -27.54
N VAL A 15 10.29 5.14 -26.67
CA VAL A 15 10.62 4.57 -25.36
C VAL A 15 9.40 4.66 -24.43
N LEU A 16 8.62 5.74 -24.43
CA LEU A 16 7.43 5.83 -23.55
C LEU A 16 6.27 4.89 -23.94
N VAL A 17 6.15 4.49 -25.21
CA VAL A 17 5.14 3.51 -25.66
C VAL A 17 5.70 2.08 -25.69
N ALA A 18 7.00 1.88 -25.98
CA ALA A 18 7.61 0.55 -26.06
C ALA A 18 8.13 0.01 -24.70
N PHE A 19 8.51 0.87 -23.74
CA PHE A 19 8.92 0.41 -22.40
C PHE A 19 7.72 -0.10 -21.58
N VAL A 20 6.53 0.28 -22.00
CA VAL A 20 5.25 -0.21 -21.50
C VAL A 20 4.82 -1.54 -22.16
N VAL A 21 5.44 -1.94 -23.28
CA VAL A 21 5.04 -3.08 -24.12
C VAL A 21 5.92 -4.33 -23.92
N THR A 22 6.94 -4.30 -23.05
CA THR A 22 7.79 -5.47 -22.75
C THR A 22 7.74 -5.90 -21.28
N LEU A 23 6.54 -5.94 -20.69
CA LEU A 23 6.33 -6.58 -19.39
C LEU A 23 5.74 -7.99 -19.55
N ALA A 24 6.45 -8.85 -20.28
CA ALA A 24 6.26 -10.28 -20.22
C ALA A 24 7.63 -10.94 -20.27
N THR A 25 7.90 -11.83 -19.32
CA THR A 25 9.06 -12.74 -19.27
C THR A 25 10.35 -12.23 -18.60
N ALA A 26 10.28 -12.04 -17.28
CA ALA A 26 11.30 -12.56 -16.35
C ALA A 26 10.81 -12.40 -14.90
N LEU A 27 9.68 -13.04 -14.57
CA LEU A 27 9.44 -13.33 -13.15
C LEU A 27 10.49 -14.37 -12.74
N PRO A 28 11.20 -14.23 -11.60
CA PRO A 28 11.84 -15.39 -11.02
C PRO A 28 10.77 -16.47 -10.86
N THR A 29 11.06 -17.69 -11.30
CA THR A 29 10.23 -18.86 -11.05
C THR A 29 10.12 -19.05 -9.54
N MET A 30 9.13 -18.42 -8.93
CA MET A 30 8.84 -18.60 -7.52
C MET A 30 8.26 -19.99 -7.34
N VAL A 31 8.92 -20.78 -6.49
CA VAL A 31 8.45 -22.09 -6.08
C VAL A 31 7.07 -21.90 -5.44
N ALA A 32 6.07 -22.60 -5.98
CA ALA A 32 4.73 -22.57 -5.42
C ALA A 32 4.79 -22.94 -3.91
N PRO A 33 4.05 -22.24 -3.04
CA PRO A 33 4.02 -22.59 -1.63
C PRO A 33 3.56 -24.04 -1.46
N PRO A 34 4.05 -24.76 -0.44
CA PRO A 34 3.59 -26.11 -0.15
C PRO A 34 2.08 -26.08 0.14
N SER A 35 1.30 -26.61 -0.80
CA SER A 35 -0.15 -26.77 -0.65
C SER A 35 -0.41 -27.84 0.40
N THR A 36 -0.58 -27.41 1.64
CA THR A 36 -1.14 -28.26 2.69
C THR A 36 -2.63 -27.93 2.70
N ALA A 37 -3.45 -28.82 2.15
CA ALA A 37 -4.90 -28.71 2.21
C ALA A 37 -5.35 -28.86 3.68
N ALA A 38 -5.34 -27.77 4.43
CA ALA A 38 -6.07 -27.68 5.69
C ALA A 38 -7.56 -27.77 5.36
N GLY A 39 -8.30 -28.61 6.09
CA GLY A 39 -9.72 -28.82 5.85
C GLY A 39 -10.46 -27.49 5.75
N ALA A 40 -11.16 -27.28 4.63
CA ALA A 40 -11.85 -26.02 4.36
C ALA A 40 -12.98 -25.83 5.39
N SER A 41 -12.75 -24.98 6.39
CA SER A 41 -13.81 -24.46 7.23
C SER A 41 -14.71 -23.57 6.39
N THR A 42 -16.02 -23.74 6.49
CA THR A 42 -16.99 -22.88 5.81
C THR A 42 -16.86 -21.46 6.34
N ILE A 43 -16.56 -20.51 5.43
CA ILE A 43 -16.53 -19.09 5.75
C ILE A 43 -17.97 -18.60 5.94
N LEU A 44 -18.27 -18.10 7.14
CA LEU A 44 -19.58 -17.58 7.54
C LEU A 44 -19.59 -16.06 7.69
N GLY A 45 -18.45 -15.40 7.48
CA GLY A 45 -18.37 -13.96 7.50
C GLY A 45 -16.98 -13.42 7.17
N GLU A 46 -16.88 -12.12 7.22
CA GLU A 46 -15.67 -11.35 6.96
C GLU A 46 -15.59 -10.20 7.97
N ALA A 47 -14.40 -9.98 8.52
CA ALA A 47 -14.07 -8.78 9.24
C ALA A 47 -12.86 -8.10 8.59
N THR A 48 -12.94 -6.81 8.33
CA THR A 48 -11.88 -6.07 7.64
C THR A 48 -11.54 -4.81 8.43
N LEU A 49 -10.24 -4.61 8.66
CA LEU A 49 -9.72 -3.37 9.24
C LEU A 49 -9.53 -2.37 8.10
N VAL A 50 -10.17 -1.20 8.15
CA VAL A 50 -10.09 -0.17 7.10
C VAL A 50 -9.68 1.17 7.67
N ASP A 51 -9.14 2.04 6.81
CA ASP A 51 -8.84 3.42 7.17
C ASP A 51 -10.12 4.28 7.22
N ASN A 52 -10.24 5.13 8.23
CA ASN A 52 -11.29 6.15 8.36
C ASN A 52 -10.70 7.51 8.71
N ALA A 53 -9.95 7.63 9.82
CA ALA A 53 -9.33 8.90 10.24
C ALA A 53 -7.81 8.80 10.40
N SER A 54 -7.30 7.70 10.94
CA SER A 54 -5.88 7.49 11.21
C SER A 54 -5.46 6.03 11.02
N GLY A 55 -5.53 5.53 9.78
CA GLY A 55 -4.91 4.31 9.28
C GLY A 55 -5.30 3.02 10.01
N LEU A 56 -6.20 2.23 9.41
CA LEU A 56 -6.70 0.96 9.97
C LEU A 56 -7.34 1.13 11.36
N ASP A 57 -8.13 2.18 11.53
CA ASP A 57 -8.80 2.59 12.76
C ASP A 57 -10.31 2.26 12.75
N ARG A 58 -10.83 1.64 11.69
CA ARG A 58 -12.20 1.16 11.60
C ARG A 58 -12.24 -0.36 11.42
N VAL A 59 -13.20 -1.01 12.06
CA VAL A 59 -13.54 -2.43 11.83
C VAL A 59 -14.89 -2.48 11.14
N VAL A 60 -14.96 -3.23 10.03
CA VAL A 60 -16.22 -3.58 9.36
C VAL A 60 -16.40 -5.09 9.46
N VAL A 61 -17.51 -5.55 10.03
CA VAL A 61 -17.83 -6.97 10.18
C VAL A 61 -19.13 -7.28 9.45
N LYS A 62 -19.12 -8.35 8.66
CA LYS A 62 -20.31 -8.94 8.04
C LYS A 62 -20.29 -10.43 8.32
N ALA A 63 -21.40 -10.99 8.80
CA ALA A 63 -21.49 -12.43 9.02
C ALA A 63 -22.92 -12.92 8.79
N THR A 64 -23.06 -14.22 8.57
CA THR A 64 -24.32 -14.92 8.37
C THR A 64 -24.37 -16.19 9.22
N GLY A 65 -25.55 -16.81 9.31
CA GLY A 65 -25.72 -18.06 10.05
C GLY A 65 -25.72 -17.91 11.58
N LEU A 66 -25.85 -16.69 12.10
CA LEU A 66 -25.98 -16.46 13.55
C LEU A 66 -27.40 -16.75 14.01
N SER A 67 -27.57 -17.70 14.93
CA SER A 67 -28.85 -17.96 15.59
C SER A 67 -29.20 -16.83 16.57
N ALA A 68 -30.49 -16.57 16.77
CA ALA A 68 -30.94 -15.65 17.80
C ALA A 68 -30.44 -16.11 19.19
N PRO A 69 -29.83 -15.21 19.99
CA PRO A 69 -29.36 -15.56 21.32
C PRO A 69 -30.55 -15.87 22.25
N ALA A 70 -30.34 -16.69 23.28
CA ALA A 70 -31.39 -17.00 24.25
C ALA A 70 -31.79 -15.74 25.05
N THR A 71 -32.95 -15.77 25.71
CA THR A 71 -33.42 -14.65 26.52
C THR A 71 -32.36 -14.25 27.56
N GLY A 72 -31.97 -12.96 27.55
CA GLY A 72 -30.94 -12.42 28.43
C GLY A 72 -29.49 -12.56 27.92
N GLN A 73 -29.31 -13.13 26.72
CA GLN A 73 -28.01 -13.19 26.03
C GLN A 73 -27.96 -12.22 24.86
N VAL A 74 -26.74 -11.79 24.52
CA VAL A 74 -26.45 -10.92 23.36
C VAL A 74 -25.23 -11.43 22.62
N HIS A 75 -25.21 -11.22 21.29
CA HIS A 75 -23.98 -11.42 20.52
C HIS A 75 -23.09 -10.19 20.67
N ARG A 76 -21.81 -10.39 20.98
CA ARG A 76 -20.82 -9.34 21.13
C ARG A 76 -19.69 -9.49 20.15
N VAL A 77 -19.32 -8.38 19.52
CA VAL A 77 -18.16 -8.32 18.62
C VAL A 77 -16.94 -7.85 19.41
N TRP A 78 -15.84 -8.55 19.23
CA TRP A 78 -14.57 -8.28 19.90
C TRP A 78 -13.42 -8.24 18.92
N LEU A 79 -12.47 -7.36 19.20
CA LEU A 79 -11.08 -7.56 18.78
C LEU A 79 -10.33 -8.32 19.85
N VAL A 80 -9.41 -9.17 19.43
CA VAL A 80 -8.60 -10.01 20.30
C VAL A 80 -7.13 -9.86 19.92
N GLY A 81 -6.28 -9.75 20.94
CA GLY A 81 -4.83 -9.64 20.77
C GLY A 81 -4.19 -10.93 20.24
N ASP A 82 -2.94 -10.85 19.82
CA ASP A 82 -2.22 -11.95 19.14
C ASP A 82 -2.20 -13.26 19.90
N ASP A 83 -2.10 -13.18 21.23
CA ASP A 83 -2.02 -14.31 22.16
C ASP A 83 -3.38 -14.66 22.79
N GLY A 84 -4.44 -13.94 22.45
CA GLY A 84 -5.76 -14.09 23.06
C GLY A 84 -5.86 -13.64 24.52
N ALA A 85 -4.81 -13.05 25.09
CA ALA A 85 -4.79 -12.71 26.51
C ALA A 85 -5.67 -11.51 26.85
N PHE A 86 -5.82 -10.57 25.91
CA PHE A 86 -6.65 -9.38 26.02
C PHE A 86 -7.58 -9.23 24.82
N GLY A 87 -8.67 -8.51 25.03
CA GLY A 87 -9.60 -8.16 23.97
C GLY A 87 -10.13 -6.73 24.11
N ARG A 88 -10.95 -6.35 23.13
CA ARG A 88 -11.65 -5.09 23.13
C ARG A 88 -13.07 -5.31 22.63
N TYR A 89 -14.02 -5.00 23.51
CA TYR A 89 -15.43 -4.96 23.16
C TYR A 89 -15.69 -3.82 22.16
N LEU A 90 -16.36 -4.14 21.06
CA LEU A 90 -16.72 -3.15 20.03
C LEU A 90 -18.20 -2.77 20.11
N GLY A 91 -19.07 -3.74 20.40
CA GLY A 91 -20.51 -3.53 20.40
C GLY A 91 -21.30 -4.84 20.42
N ASP A 92 -22.57 -4.73 20.78
CA ASP A 92 -23.55 -5.80 20.69
C ASP A 92 -24.13 -5.81 19.25
N VAL A 93 -24.42 -6.99 18.72
CA VAL A 93 -25.06 -7.18 17.40
C VAL A 93 -26.30 -8.04 17.52
N ILE A 94 -27.31 -7.74 16.70
CA ILE A 94 -28.56 -8.49 16.64
C ILE A 94 -28.68 -9.04 15.22
N PRO A 95 -28.67 -10.36 15.03
CA PRO A 95 -28.90 -10.96 13.72
C PRO A 95 -30.29 -10.61 13.19
N ASP A 96 -30.40 -10.39 11.88
CA ASP A 96 -31.69 -10.22 11.22
C ASP A 96 -32.46 -11.55 11.10
N ALA A 97 -33.64 -11.53 10.45
CA ALA A 97 -34.47 -12.72 10.28
C ALA A 97 -33.79 -13.85 9.48
N THR A 98 -32.72 -13.56 8.76
CA THR A 98 -31.90 -14.53 8.00
C THR A 98 -30.64 -14.96 8.77
N GLY A 99 -30.42 -14.43 9.97
CA GLY A 99 -29.22 -14.67 10.76
C GLY A 99 -28.00 -13.87 10.29
N ALA A 100 -28.21 -12.80 9.51
CA ALA A 100 -27.13 -11.94 9.03
C ALA A 100 -26.89 -10.75 9.96
N VAL A 101 -25.63 -10.30 10.03
CA VAL A 101 -25.20 -9.11 10.76
C VAL A 101 -24.29 -8.27 9.89
N ALA A 102 -24.45 -6.95 9.99
CA ALA A 102 -23.50 -5.96 9.49
C ALA A 102 -23.20 -4.98 10.63
N PHE A 103 -21.92 -4.83 10.93
CA PHE A 103 -21.45 -4.03 12.06
C PHE A 103 -20.26 -3.18 11.62
N THR A 104 -20.20 -1.95 12.10
CA THR A 104 -19.07 -1.06 11.85
C THR A 104 -18.75 -0.32 13.13
N TRP A 105 -17.47 -0.26 13.46
CA TRP A 105 -16.99 0.43 14.65
C TRP A 105 -15.72 1.21 14.33
N ASP A 106 -15.68 2.44 14.81
CA ASP A 106 -14.56 3.36 14.68
C ASP A 106 -13.82 3.46 16.00
N GLN A 107 -12.49 3.39 15.94
CA GLN A 107 -11.60 3.68 17.06
C GLN A 107 -11.64 5.18 17.37
N PRO A 108 -12.23 5.62 18.50
CA PRO A 108 -12.40 7.04 18.78
C PRO A 108 -11.07 7.79 18.93
N ALA A 109 -10.01 7.10 19.36
CA ALA A 109 -8.68 7.66 19.51
C ALA A 109 -7.86 7.69 18.20
N GLY A 110 -8.36 7.10 17.11
CA GLY A 110 -7.61 6.94 15.86
C GLY A 110 -6.39 6.03 15.98
N GLU A 111 -6.33 5.14 16.96
CA GLU A 111 -5.23 4.18 17.05
C GLU A 111 -5.33 3.11 15.95
N ASN A 112 -4.20 2.79 15.32
CA ASN A 112 -4.11 1.70 14.35
C ASN A 112 -4.41 0.35 15.02
N LEU A 113 -5.51 -0.29 14.65
CA LEU A 113 -6.00 -1.49 15.32
C LEU A 113 -5.12 -2.72 15.04
N LEU A 114 -4.52 -2.78 13.84
CA LEU A 114 -3.60 -3.86 13.46
C LEU A 114 -2.35 -3.90 14.35
N ALA A 115 -1.99 -2.80 14.99
CA ALA A 115 -0.84 -2.74 15.90
C ALA A 115 -0.99 -3.65 17.13
N GLN A 116 -2.22 -3.90 17.57
CA GLN A 116 -2.51 -4.62 18.82
C GLN A 116 -3.39 -5.86 18.61
N TYR A 117 -4.21 -5.88 17.57
CA TYR A 117 -5.21 -6.93 17.36
C TYR A 117 -4.94 -7.67 16.06
N SER A 118 -5.14 -8.99 16.09
CA SER A 118 -5.01 -9.87 14.92
C SER A 118 -6.18 -10.84 14.76
N GLN A 119 -7.14 -10.80 15.68
CA GLN A 119 -8.28 -11.70 15.72
C GLN A 119 -9.57 -10.93 15.94
N VAL A 120 -10.64 -11.42 15.31
CA VAL A 120 -12.01 -10.98 15.51
C VAL A 120 -12.81 -12.17 16.02
N SER A 121 -13.67 -11.92 17.00
CA SER A 121 -14.59 -12.95 17.51
C SER A 121 -15.98 -12.37 17.76
N ILE A 122 -16.99 -13.19 17.49
CA ILE A 122 -18.37 -12.96 17.91
C ILE A 122 -18.70 -14.02 18.96
N SER A 123 -19.10 -13.59 20.15
CA SER A 123 -19.48 -14.49 21.25
C SER A 123 -20.88 -14.22 21.76
N VAL A 124 -21.53 -15.26 22.29
CA VAL A 124 -22.80 -15.17 23.01
C VAL A 124 -22.48 -14.93 24.48
N GLU A 125 -22.87 -13.78 24.98
CA GLU A 125 -22.49 -13.28 26.30
C GLU A 125 -23.71 -13.03 27.18
N SER A 126 -23.51 -13.04 28.50
CA SER A 126 -24.51 -12.65 29.50
C SER A 126 -23.94 -11.57 30.41
N GLY A 127 -24.78 -10.65 30.90
CA GLY A 127 -24.32 -9.56 31.77
C GLY A 127 -23.51 -8.49 31.03
N GLY A 128 -22.70 -7.70 31.73
CA GLY A 128 -21.89 -6.61 31.14
C GLY A 128 -20.67 -7.09 30.35
N ALA A 129 -20.07 -6.20 29.54
CA ALA A 129 -18.85 -6.51 28.79
C ALA A 129 -17.60 -6.49 29.70
N GLY A 130 -16.80 -7.56 29.65
CA GLY A 130 -15.51 -7.65 30.32
C GLY A 130 -14.34 -7.16 29.44
N ALA A 131 -13.10 -7.49 29.86
CA ALA A 131 -11.88 -7.15 29.12
C ALA A 131 -11.58 -8.09 27.93
N LYS A 132 -12.33 -9.18 27.79
CA LYS A 132 -12.24 -10.17 26.71
C LYS A 132 -13.54 -10.99 26.64
N PRO A 133 -13.78 -11.78 25.58
CA PRO A 133 -14.91 -12.71 25.52
C PRO A 133 -14.92 -13.65 26.74
N GLY A 134 -16.06 -13.75 27.42
CA GLY A 134 -16.26 -14.62 28.59
C GLY A 134 -17.26 -15.75 28.35
N GLY A 135 -18.10 -15.60 27.33
CA GLY A 135 -19.11 -16.56 26.92
C GLY A 135 -18.65 -17.43 25.75
N THR A 136 -19.61 -18.12 25.15
CA THR A 136 -19.33 -19.06 24.06
C THR A 136 -19.03 -18.30 22.77
N THR A 137 -17.83 -18.45 22.22
CA THR A 137 -17.50 -17.91 20.91
C THR A 137 -18.26 -18.70 19.84
N VAL A 138 -18.97 -18.01 18.96
CA VAL A 138 -19.75 -18.62 17.87
C VAL A 138 -19.05 -18.47 16.53
N LEU A 139 -18.46 -17.30 16.27
CA LEU A 139 -17.65 -17.06 15.08
C LEU A 139 -16.30 -16.50 15.50
N THR A 140 -15.24 -16.93 14.81
CA THR A 140 -13.92 -16.35 14.98
C THR A 140 -13.12 -16.41 13.69
N GLY A 141 -12.21 -15.47 13.54
CA GLY A 141 -11.21 -15.47 12.49
C GLY A 141 -9.96 -14.76 12.98
N LYS A 142 -8.81 -15.15 12.44
CA LYS A 142 -7.52 -14.55 12.79
C LYS A 142 -6.67 -14.35 11.55
N LEU A 143 -5.84 -13.31 11.57
CA LEU A 143 -4.77 -13.14 10.61
C LEU A 143 -3.73 -14.26 10.78
N ASP A 144 -3.05 -14.59 9.69
CA ASP A 144 -2.00 -15.60 9.70
C ASP A 144 -0.84 -15.19 10.62
N ALA A 145 -0.64 -15.95 11.69
CA ALA A 145 0.36 -15.65 12.71
C ALA A 145 1.80 -15.72 12.16
N ALA A 146 2.06 -16.59 11.17
CA ALA A 146 3.38 -16.73 10.56
C ALA A 146 3.79 -15.46 9.81
N SER A 147 2.82 -14.76 9.20
CA SER A 147 3.03 -13.59 8.36
C SER A 147 2.71 -12.25 9.02
N LEU A 148 2.05 -12.25 10.19
CA LEU A 148 1.53 -11.06 10.87
C LEU A 148 2.58 -9.95 11.07
N SER A 149 3.82 -10.33 11.42
CA SER A 149 4.90 -9.36 11.61
C SER A 149 5.23 -8.55 10.35
N GLN A 150 5.13 -9.17 9.17
CA GLN A 150 5.38 -8.49 7.89
C GLN A 150 4.19 -7.66 7.44
N VAL A 151 2.98 -8.14 7.69
CA VAL A 151 1.74 -7.38 7.42
C VAL A 151 1.70 -6.11 8.26
N ARG A 152 2.14 -6.18 9.53
CA ARG A 152 2.33 -4.99 10.37
C ARG A 152 3.39 -4.04 9.82
N ARG A 153 4.49 -4.54 9.24
CA ARG A 153 5.47 -3.67 8.59
C ARG A 153 4.90 -2.96 7.38
N LEU A 154 4.09 -3.66 6.59
CA LEU A 154 3.41 -3.09 5.43
C LEU A 154 2.43 -1.98 5.82
N LEU A 155 1.63 -2.18 6.88
CA LEU A 155 0.41 -1.39 7.11
C LEU A 155 0.33 -0.64 8.44
N SER A 156 1.15 -0.98 9.43
CA SER A 156 1.09 -0.38 10.77
C SER A 156 2.38 0.38 11.13
N ARG A 157 3.54 -0.28 11.06
CA ARG A 157 4.83 0.33 11.40
C ARG A 157 6.01 -0.42 10.78
N TRP A 158 6.86 0.27 10.02
CA TRP A 158 8.14 -0.27 9.56
C TRP A 158 9.31 0.41 10.26
N PRO A 159 10.00 -0.27 11.21
CA PRO A 159 11.03 0.34 12.04
C PRO A 159 12.25 0.90 11.30
N ASP A 160 12.56 0.39 10.10
CA ASP A 160 13.74 0.84 9.36
C ASP A 160 13.48 2.13 8.55
N SER A 161 12.21 2.54 8.41
CA SER A 161 11.88 3.88 7.92
C SER A 161 12.24 4.93 8.97
N ARG A 162 12.59 6.14 8.52
CA ARG A 162 13.16 7.18 9.41
C ARG A 162 12.28 7.53 10.61
N TYR A 163 10.96 7.55 10.42
CA TYR A 163 9.98 7.89 11.46
C TYR A 163 9.10 6.71 11.86
N GLY A 164 9.44 5.50 11.43
CA GLY A 164 8.62 4.32 11.69
C GLY A 164 7.32 4.27 10.87
N ALA A 165 7.17 5.07 9.82
CA ALA A 165 6.01 4.97 8.93
C ALA A 165 5.90 3.56 8.33
N ALA A 166 4.69 3.03 8.26
CA ALA A 166 4.44 1.78 7.56
C ALA A 166 4.76 1.89 6.07
N THR A 167 5.13 0.78 5.45
CA THR A 167 5.62 0.77 4.08
C THR A 167 4.61 1.34 3.07
N VAL A 168 3.36 0.88 3.13
CA VAL A 168 2.32 1.25 2.14
C VAL A 168 1.86 2.70 2.31
N PRO A 169 1.51 3.19 3.52
CA PRO A 169 1.29 4.62 3.74
C PRO A 169 2.50 5.49 3.37
N GLY A 170 3.73 5.00 3.60
CA GLY A 170 4.97 5.66 3.20
C GLY A 170 5.08 5.84 1.69
N LEU A 171 4.87 4.77 0.90
CA LEU A 171 4.81 4.82 -0.57
C LEU A 171 3.83 5.86 -1.06
N ARG A 172 2.59 5.78 -0.57
CA ARG A 172 1.50 6.68 -0.95
C ARG A 172 1.85 8.15 -0.68
N ARG A 173 2.40 8.44 0.50
CA ARG A 173 2.80 9.81 0.86
C ARG A 173 3.93 10.33 -0.02
N GLN A 174 4.97 9.53 -0.24
CA GLN A 174 6.09 9.94 -1.10
C GLN A 174 5.63 10.14 -2.55
N ALA A 175 4.69 9.31 -3.05
CA ALA A 175 4.08 9.47 -4.37
C ALA A 175 3.35 10.80 -4.54
N GLN A 176 2.52 11.17 -3.55
CA GLN A 176 1.78 12.42 -3.55
C GLN A 176 2.71 13.64 -3.56
N ILE A 177 3.78 13.60 -2.75
CA ILE A 177 4.78 14.67 -2.73
C ILE A 177 5.51 14.74 -4.08
N ALA A 178 5.92 13.60 -4.67
CA ALA A 178 6.58 13.56 -5.97
C ALA A 178 5.72 14.21 -7.06
N ARG A 179 4.44 13.83 -7.13
CA ARG A 179 3.48 14.41 -8.08
C ARG A 179 3.38 15.92 -7.93
N TYR A 180 3.26 16.41 -6.69
CA TYR A 180 3.22 17.85 -6.43
C TYR A 180 4.49 18.56 -6.89
N GLN A 181 5.69 18.02 -6.58
CA GLN A 181 6.94 18.63 -7.03
C GLN A 181 7.08 18.65 -8.56
N ALA A 182 6.68 17.57 -9.24
CA ALA A 182 6.71 17.50 -10.70
C ALA A 182 5.77 18.53 -11.35
N TRP A 183 4.60 18.77 -10.75
CA TRP A 183 3.70 19.82 -11.21
C TRP A 183 4.32 21.22 -11.05
N VAL A 184 4.88 21.53 -9.87
CA VAL A 184 5.55 22.83 -9.63
C VAL A 184 6.76 23.01 -10.56
N LEU A 185 7.54 21.95 -10.80
CA LEU A 185 8.64 21.94 -11.76
C LEU A 185 8.17 22.32 -13.16
N ARG A 186 7.08 21.70 -13.62
CA ARG A 186 6.51 21.98 -14.94
C ARG A 186 6.05 23.42 -15.06
N GLU A 187 5.34 23.95 -14.07
CA GLU A 187 4.90 25.35 -14.08
C GLU A 187 6.10 26.32 -14.11
N ALA A 188 7.16 26.04 -13.34
CA ALA A 188 8.39 26.82 -13.40
C ALA A 188 9.03 26.78 -14.79
N ALA A 189 9.13 25.59 -15.41
CA ALA A 189 9.69 25.42 -16.76
C ALA A 189 8.88 26.14 -17.85
N VAL A 190 7.55 26.14 -17.75
CA VAL A 190 6.67 26.89 -18.66
C VAL A 190 6.93 28.39 -18.53
N ASN A 191 7.01 28.90 -17.29
CA ASN A 191 7.23 30.31 -16.99
C ASN A 191 8.69 30.78 -17.22
N GLY A 192 9.60 29.86 -17.54
CA GLY A 192 11.02 30.17 -17.76
C GLY A 192 11.82 30.38 -16.48
N ASP A 193 11.30 29.95 -15.34
CA ASP A 193 12.00 29.91 -14.06
C ASP A 193 12.84 28.62 -13.96
N TRP A 194 14.01 28.67 -14.62
CA TRP A 194 14.90 27.51 -14.74
C TRP A 194 15.55 27.10 -13.43
N ASP A 195 15.80 28.05 -12.54
CA ASP A 195 16.41 27.77 -11.24
C ASP A 195 15.43 27.01 -10.34
N THR A 196 14.16 27.45 -10.30
CA THR A 196 13.12 26.68 -9.61
C THR A 196 12.91 25.32 -10.25
N ALA A 197 12.89 25.21 -11.58
CA ALA A 197 12.73 23.91 -12.26
C ALA A 197 13.86 22.93 -11.89
N ARG A 198 15.13 23.37 -11.94
CA ARG A 198 16.27 22.54 -11.53
C ARG A 198 16.22 22.14 -10.05
N ARG A 199 15.89 23.09 -9.17
CA ARG A 199 15.74 22.82 -7.73
C ARG A 199 14.63 21.78 -7.46
N LYS A 200 13.50 21.87 -8.16
CA LYS A 200 12.42 20.89 -8.04
C LYS A 200 12.82 19.52 -8.57
N ALA A 201 13.67 19.48 -9.60
CA ALA A 201 14.21 18.24 -10.13
C ALA A 201 15.15 17.56 -9.12
N GLU A 202 16.04 18.31 -8.46
CA GLU A 202 16.82 17.80 -7.33
C GLU A 202 15.92 17.19 -6.24
N GLN A 203 14.90 17.94 -5.82
CA GLN A 203 13.97 17.50 -4.78
C GLN A 203 13.29 16.16 -5.15
N LEU A 204 12.97 15.95 -6.43
CA LEU A 204 12.44 14.67 -6.92
C LEU A 204 13.48 13.53 -6.83
N VAL A 205 14.74 13.79 -7.20
CA VAL A 205 15.81 12.79 -7.08
C VAL A 205 15.99 12.38 -5.61
N ASN A 206 16.10 13.36 -4.72
CA ASN A 206 16.33 13.14 -3.30
C ASN A 206 15.14 12.47 -2.61
N LEU A 207 13.91 12.78 -3.02
CA LEU A 207 12.70 12.10 -2.55
C LEU A 207 12.64 10.64 -3.02
N VAL A 208 13.04 10.35 -4.26
CA VAL A 208 13.03 8.98 -4.78
C VAL A 208 14.07 8.11 -4.09
N GLU A 209 15.27 8.64 -3.91
CA GLU A 209 16.42 7.93 -3.36
C GLU A 209 16.38 7.80 -1.84
N GLY A 210 15.93 8.86 -1.15
CA GLY A 210 16.07 9.00 0.29
C GLY A 210 17.50 9.25 0.73
N ARG A 211 17.69 9.62 2.00
CA ARG A 211 19.00 10.08 2.54
C ARG A 211 20.12 9.05 2.48
N ARG A 212 19.77 7.77 2.33
CA ARG A 212 20.71 6.64 2.26
C ARG A 212 20.93 6.18 0.81
N GLY A 213 20.23 6.79 -0.15
CA GLY A 213 20.34 6.46 -1.57
C GLY A 213 21.63 7.00 -2.17
N GLN A 214 22.11 6.31 -3.21
CA GLN A 214 23.38 6.63 -3.86
C GLN A 214 23.33 8.00 -4.55
N PHE A 215 22.15 8.41 -5.03
CA PHE A 215 21.99 9.67 -5.74
C PHE A 215 21.39 10.78 -4.86
N TYR A 216 21.42 10.65 -3.54
CA TYR A 216 21.02 11.73 -2.63
C TYR A 216 22.10 12.81 -2.56
N ALA A 217 21.86 13.97 -3.20
CA ALA A 217 22.87 15.01 -3.36
C ALA A 217 22.25 16.38 -3.74
N ASP A 218 23.11 17.38 -3.80
CA ASP A 218 22.86 18.66 -4.47
C ASP A 218 23.10 18.46 -5.97
N HIS A 219 22.02 18.44 -6.76
CA HIS A 219 22.06 18.21 -8.20
C HIS A 219 21.95 19.50 -9.00
N ASN A 220 21.41 20.58 -8.42
CA ASN A 220 21.32 21.87 -9.11
C ASN A 220 22.59 22.74 -8.90
N GLY A 221 23.47 22.35 -7.97
CA GLY A 221 24.74 23.00 -7.68
C GLY A 221 24.62 24.28 -6.85
N ASP A 222 23.52 24.47 -6.12
CA ASP A 222 23.27 25.69 -5.34
C ASP A 222 23.89 25.66 -3.92
N GLY A 223 24.54 24.56 -3.57
CA GLY A 223 25.20 24.33 -2.28
C GLY A 223 24.27 23.80 -1.19
N ARG A 224 23.00 23.52 -1.50
CA ARG A 224 22.02 22.95 -0.57
C ARG A 224 21.51 21.62 -1.09
N ILE A 225 21.31 20.68 -0.17
CA ILE A 225 20.63 19.42 -0.46
C ILE A 225 19.21 19.54 0.04
N GLU A 226 18.24 19.45 -0.87
CA GLU A 226 16.83 19.57 -0.53
C GLU A 226 16.05 18.27 -0.73
N ASP A 227 15.27 17.91 0.28
CA ASP A 227 14.44 16.70 0.28
C ASP A 227 13.07 17.04 0.88
N PRO A 228 12.01 17.08 0.08
CA PRO A 228 10.65 17.37 0.55
C PRO A 228 9.98 16.14 1.18
N GLY A 229 10.61 14.97 1.10
CA GLY A 229 10.11 13.71 1.63
C GLY A 229 10.38 13.54 3.12
N ASP A 230 10.20 12.32 3.60
CA ASP A 230 10.52 11.97 4.99
C ASP A 230 12.00 11.60 5.18
N GLY A 231 12.78 11.49 4.11
CA GLY A 231 14.18 11.07 4.12
C GLY A 231 14.41 9.57 4.07
N THR A 232 13.37 8.73 4.10
CA THR A 232 13.47 7.28 3.85
C THR A 232 13.66 7.01 2.36
N GLY A 233 12.91 7.72 1.51
CA GLY A 233 12.95 7.57 0.06
C GLY A 233 11.87 6.65 -0.50
N PHE A 234 11.39 6.94 -1.72
CA PHE A 234 10.39 6.11 -2.39
C PHE A 234 10.92 4.71 -2.73
N LEU A 235 12.14 4.60 -3.29
CA LEU A 235 12.73 3.31 -3.65
C LEU A 235 12.95 2.39 -2.44
N PRO A 236 13.46 2.87 -1.29
CA PRO A 236 13.52 2.05 -0.07
C PRO A 236 12.16 1.52 0.39
N TYR A 237 11.09 2.31 0.28
CA TYR A 237 9.74 1.80 0.56
C TYR A 237 9.31 0.72 -0.45
N CYS A 238 9.63 0.85 -1.74
CA CYS A 238 9.31 -0.20 -2.73
C CYS A 238 10.04 -1.51 -2.40
N TRP A 239 11.34 -1.46 -2.09
CA TRP A 239 12.12 -2.64 -1.71
C TRP A 239 11.57 -3.31 -0.45
N ALA A 240 11.18 -2.51 0.55
CA ALA A 240 10.55 -3.02 1.76
C ALA A 240 9.22 -3.71 1.45
N ALA A 241 8.37 -3.13 0.58
CA ALA A 241 7.08 -3.70 0.22
C ALA A 241 7.25 -5.04 -0.53
N LEU A 242 8.20 -5.12 -1.47
CA LEU A 242 8.53 -6.38 -2.15
C LEU A 242 9.02 -7.44 -1.17
N THR A 243 9.97 -7.08 -0.30
CA THR A 243 10.55 -8.03 0.67
C THR A 243 9.48 -8.56 1.62
N GLN A 244 8.64 -7.67 2.16
CA GLN A 244 7.58 -8.02 3.10
C GLN A 244 6.51 -8.89 2.42
N SER A 245 6.05 -8.52 1.23
CA SER A 245 5.06 -9.31 0.47
C SER A 245 5.58 -10.68 0.04
N GLN A 246 6.85 -10.80 -0.36
CA GLN A 246 7.48 -12.09 -0.66
C GLN A 246 7.58 -12.98 0.58
N PHE A 247 7.87 -12.41 1.75
CA PHE A 247 7.87 -13.18 2.98
C PHE A 247 6.46 -13.68 3.32
N VAL A 248 5.44 -12.80 3.28
CA VAL A 248 4.05 -13.21 3.51
C VAL A 248 3.64 -14.32 2.54
N TYR A 249 3.96 -14.19 1.25
CA TYR A 249 3.70 -15.23 0.25
C TYR A 249 4.34 -16.58 0.61
N ALA A 250 5.59 -16.56 1.09
CA ALA A 250 6.34 -17.76 1.43
C ALA A 250 5.91 -18.42 2.75
N THR A 251 5.35 -17.65 3.70
CA THR A 251 5.01 -18.13 5.04
C THR A 251 3.52 -18.29 5.29
N ALA A 252 2.66 -17.74 4.44
CA ALA A 252 1.22 -17.82 4.58
C ALA A 252 0.74 -19.27 4.70
N SER A 253 -0.08 -19.54 5.72
CA SER A 253 -0.68 -20.87 5.92
C SER A 253 -1.80 -21.18 4.93
N ASP A 254 -2.38 -20.15 4.31
CA ASP A 254 -3.52 -20.23 3.40
C ASP A 254 -3.12 -19.77 1.98
N ALA A 255 -3.58 -20.51 0.97
CA ALA A 255 -3.23 -20.25 -0.43
C ALA A 255 -3.86 -18.96 -0.98
N MET A 256 -5.06 -18.58 -0.52
CA MET A 256 -5.66 -17.31 -0.92
C MET A 256 -4.91 -16.14 -0.27
N TYR A 257 -4.52 -16.26 0.99
CA TYR A 257 -3.70 -15.27 1.68
C TYR A 257 -2.31 -15.10 1.03
N ALA A 258 -1.69 -16.22 0.62
CA ALA A 258 -0.47 -16.18 -0.18
C ALA A 258 -0.70 -15.45 -1.52
N ALA A 259 -1.77 -15.76 -2.25
CA ALA A 259 -2.09 -15.12 -3.52
C ALA A 259 -2.34 -13.61 -3.37
N GLN A 260 -3.01 -13.18 -2.29
CA GLN A 260 -3.17 -11.76 -1.95
C GLN A 260 -1.82 -11.07 -1.77
N ALA A 261 -0.89 -11.70 -1.03
CA ALA A 261 0.46 -11.15 -0.86
C ALA A 261 1.23 -11.07 -2.18
N GLN A 262 1.10 -12.09 -3.03
CA GLN A 262 1.72 -12.10 -4.36
C GLN A 262 1.22 -10.96 -5.25
N ALA A 263 -0.08 -10.63 -5.17
CA ALA A 263 -0.69 -9.58 -5.96
C ALA A 263 -0.09 -8.18 -5.68
N LEU A 264 0.49 -7.93 -4.50
CA LEU A 264 1.20 -6.67 -4.22
C LEU A 264 2.47 -6.50 -5.08
N GLN A 265 3.11 -7.59 -5.52
CA GLN A 265 4.47 -7.52 -6.06
C GLN A 265 4.54 -6.81 -7.42
N SER A 266 3.55 -7.02 -8.29
CA SER A 266 3.48 -6.38 -9.62
C SER A 266 3.38 -4.85 -9.54
N PRO A 267 2.38 -4.26 -8.85
CA PRO A 267 2.27 -2.80 -8.76
C PRO A 267 3.46 -2.17 -8.02
N VAL A 268 4.06 -2.85 -7.02
CA VAL A 268 5.28 -2.34 -6.38
C VAL A 268 6.46 -2.33 -7.37
N THR A 269 6.63 -3.38 -8.18
CA THR A 269 7.69 -3.44 -9.20
C THR A 269 7.51 -2.36 -10.25
N PHE A 270 6.27 -2.15 -10.71
CA PHE A 270 5.94 -1.07 -11.64
C PHE A 270 6.22 0.31 -11.04
N ALA A 271 5.86 0.53 -9.76
CA ALA A 271 6.17 1.76 -9.05
C ALA A 271 7.69 1.98 -8.92
N MET A 272 8.45 0.92 -8.67
CA MET A 272 9.92 0.97 -8.58
C MET A 272 10.57 1.39 -9.91
N LEU A 273 10.13 0.80 -11.02
CA LEU A 273 10.60 1.18 -12.36
C LEU A 273 10.25 2.64 -12.68
N SER A 274 9.00 3.05 -12.40
CA SER A 274 8.54 4.42 -12.59
C SER A 274 9.36 5.42 -11.76
N ALA A 275 9.69 5.07 -10.51
CA ALA A 275 10.54 5.88 -9.65
C ALA A 275 11.98 6.02 -10.19
N GLY A 276 12.55 4.93 -10.72
CA GLY A 276 13.84 4.97 -11.41
C GLY A 276 13.85 5.95 -12.58
N TYR A 277 12.79 5.93 -13.40
CA TYR A 277 12.62 6.89 -14.50
C TYR A 277 12.49 8.34 -13.99
N VAL A 278 11.66 8.58 -12.96
CA VAL A 278 11.52 9.91 -12.34
C VAL A 278 12.87 10.44 -11.88
N ARG A 279 13.67 9.61 -11.20
CA ARG A 279 15.02 9.96 -10.76
C ARG A 279 15.92 10.32 -11.93
N ASP A 280 16.01 9.46 -12.93
CA ASP A 280 16.97 9.64 -14.03
C ASP A 280 16.65 10.88 -14.87
N VAL A 281 15.37 11.10 -15.19
CA VAL A 281 14.92 12.30 -15.89
C VAL A 281 15.10 13.55 -15.04
N SER A 282 14.83 13.46 -13.73
CA SER A 282 15.02 14.61 -12.82
C SER A 282 16.49 14.99 -12.68
N ARG A 283 17.42 14.02 -12.68
CA ARG A 283 18.86 14.31 -12.75
C ARG A 283 19.24 15.01 -14.05
N GLU A 284 18.65 14.61 -15.18
CA GLU A 284 18.90 15.29 -16.46
C GLU A 284 18.39 16.74 -16.42
N VAL A 285 17.19 16.98 -15.89
CA VAL A 285 16.65 18.33 -15.71
C VAL A 285 17.54 19.17 -14.79
N ALA A 286 17.94 18.64 -13.63
CA ALA A 286 18.73 19.36 -12.64
C ALA A 286 20.08 19.85 -13.19
N HIS A 287 20.74 19.06 -14.04
CA HIS A 287 22.02 19.43 -14.65
C HIS A 287 21.90 20.20 -15.96
N SER A 288 20.71 20.25 -16.57
CA SER A 288 20.54 20.87 -17.88
C SER A 288 20.61 22.39 -17.81
N LYS A 289 21.28 22.96 -18.80
CA LYS A 289 21.28 24.40 -19.09
C LYS A 289 20.43 24.74 -20.31
N ASP A 290 19.89 23.75 -21.01
CA ASP A 290 19.05 23.95 -22.19
C ASP A 290 17.58 24.12 -21.79
N PRO A 291 16.99 25.31 -22.01
CA PRO A 291 15.56 25.57 -21.78
C PRO A 291 14.61 24.60 -22.48
N TYR A 292 14.97 24.11 -23.67
CA TYR A 292 14.12 23.20 -24.43
C TYR A 292 14.07 21.82 -23.76
N THR A 293 15.24 21.26 -23.40
CA THR A 293 15.32 20.02 -22.63
C THR A 293 14.54 20.12 -21.32
N ILE A 294 14.71 21.21 -20.55
CA ILE A 294 14.00 21.35 -19.26
C ILE A 294 12.49 21.32 -19.47
N ARG A 295 11.95 22.05 -20.47
CA ARG A 295 10.51 22.08 -20.75
C ARG A 295 9.96 20.73 -21.20
N ASP A 296 10.67 20.04 -22.09
CA ASP A 296 10.26 18.74 -22.61
C ASP A 296 10.19 17.69 -21.50
N LEU A 297 11.29 17.57 -20.74
CA LEU A 297 11.40 16.59 -19.65
C LEU A 297 10.47 16.90 -18.47
N ALA A 298 10.13 18.17 -18.23
CA ALA A 298 9.14 18.52 -17.21
C ALA A 298 7.77 17.90 -17.47
N GLY A 299 7.35 17.82 -18.75
CA GLY A 299 6.13 17.10 -19.12
C GLY A 299 6.20 15.62 -18.80
N HIS A 300 7.33 14.98 -19.12
CA HIS A 300 7.57 13.57 -18.81
C HIS A 300 7.55 13.27 -17.31
N LEU A 301 8.06 14.17 -16.47
CA LEU A 301 8.05 14.00 -15.01
C LEU A 301 6.63 14.03 -14.43
N VAL A 302 5.75 14.89 -14.95
CA VAL A 302 4.34 14.89 -14.52
C VAL A 302 3.67 13.57 -14.87
N THR A 303 3.85 13.06 -16.09
CA THR A 303 3.31 11.77 -16.49
C THR A 303 3.85 10.62 -15.63
N ALA A 304 5.16 10.56 -15.42
CA ALA A 304 5.80 9.50 -14.65
C ALA A 304 5.38 9.51 -13.17
N THR A 305 5.27 10.69 -12.55
CA THR A 305 4.81 10.81 -11.15
C THR A 305 3.32 10.51 -10.99
N ASN A 306 2.50 10.75 -12.01
CA ASN A 306 1.10 10.29 -12.00
C ASN A 306 0.99 8.76 -12.06
N TYR A 307 1.81 8.07 -12.87
CA TYR A 307 1.88 6.61 -12.87
C TYR A 307 2.32 6.06 -11.51
N LEU A 308 3.30 6.70 -10.88
CA LEU A 308 3.79 6.34 -9.56
C LEU A 308 2.67 6.48 -8.50
N LEU A 309 1.86 7.54 -8.56
CA LEU A 309 0.69 7.70 -7.70
C LEU A 309 -0.37 6.62 -7.97
N ALA A 310 -0.76 6.40 -9.23
CA ALA A 310 -1.78 5.42 -9.60
C ALA A 310 -1.38 3.99 -9.19
N ALA A 311 -0.09 3.65 -9.30
CA ALA A 311 0.43 2.37 -8.83
C ALA A 311 0.33 2.18 -7.32
N THR A 312 0.33 3.27 -6.52
CA THR A 312 0.40 3.19 -5.05
C THR A 312 -0.91 3.49 -4.34
N ASP A 313 -1.78 4.32 -4.94
CA ASP A 313 -2.99 4.86 -4.33
C ASP A 313 -4.21 4.64 -5.25
N PRO A 314 -5.32 4.04 -4.77
CA PRO A 314 -6.54 3.91 -5.56
C PRO A 314 -7.21 5.26 -5.88
N ALA A 315 -6.83 6.35 -5.19
CA ALA A 315 -7.28 7.70 -5.50
C ALA A 315 -6.46 8.40 -6.62
N GLY A 316 -5.74 7.62 -7.43
CA GLY A 316 -5.04 8.12 -8.63
C GLY A 316 -5.99 8.74 -9.67
N GLU A 317 -5.41 9.38 -10.70
CA GLU A 317 -6.19 9.94 -11.81
C GLU A 317 -7.05 8.85 -12.49
N PRO A 318 -8.37 9.02 -12.63
CA PRO A 318 -9.27 7.97 -13.12
C PRO A 318 -8.88 7.36 -14.46
N ASP A 319 -8.40 8.18 -15.40
CA ASP A 319 -7.97 7.71 -16.72
C ASP A 319 -6.72 6.83 -16.66
N LEU A 320 -5.80 7.11 -15.74
CA LEU A 320 -4.62 6.28 -15.52
C LEU A 320 -4.96 5.01 -14.74
N MET A 321 -5.90 5.10 -13.79
CA MET A 321 -6.43 3.93 -13.11
C MET A 321 -7.11 2.99 -14.10
N ALA A 322 -7.89 3.50 -15.05
CA ALA A 322 -8.50 2.68 -16.11
C ALA A 322 -7.44 1.97 -16.98
N ILE A 323 -6.33 2.63 -17.32
CA ILE A 323 -5.22 1.99 -18.06
C ILE A 323 -4.53 0.90 -17.23
N LEU A 324 -4.40 1.10 -15.92
CA LEU A 324 -3.83 0.09 -15.02
C LEU A 324 -4.80 -1.06 -14.78
N ASP A 325 -6.10 -0.79 -14.66
CA ASP A 325 -7.16 -1.78 -14.51
C ASP A 325 -7.31 -2.64 -15.78
N ASP A 326 -7.21 -2.05 -16.98
CA ASP A 326 -7.12 -2.76 -18.26
C ASP A 326 -5.89 -3.70 -18.34
N ARG A 327 -4.93 -3.51 -17.43
CA ARG A 327 -3.73 -4.34 -17.26
C ARG A 327 -3.75 -5.18 -15.98
N GLU A 328 -4.90 -5.25 -15.31
CA GLU A 328 -5.10 -5.99 -14.07
C GLU A 328 -4.13 -5.56 -12.94
N MET A 329 -3.70 -4.29 -12.94
CA MET A 329 -2.79 -3.72 -11.94
C MET A 329 -3.54 -2.79 -10.99
N SER A 330 -4.22 -3.35 -9.98
CA SER A 330 -4.74 -2.54 -8.88
C SER A 330 -3.58 -1.97 -8.04
N SER A 331 -3.85 -0.88 -7.32
CA SER A 331 -2.81 -0.18 -6.56
C SER A 331 -2.24 -1.01 -5.39
N VAL A 332 -1.01 -0.69 -4.97
CA VAL A 332 -0.38 -1.29 -3.79
C VAL A 332 -1.27 -1.20 -2.56
N THR A 333 -1.92 -0.05 -2.34
CA THR A 333 -2.83 0.14 -1.21
C THR A 333 -4.04 -0.79 -1.28
N ALA A 334 -4.67 -0.96 -2.45
CA ALA A 334 -5.81 -1.85 -2.62
C ALA A 334 -5.45 -3.31 -2.34
N HIS A 335 -4.30 -3.78 -2.82
CA HIS A 335 -3.85 -5.14 -2.54
C HIS A 335 -3.44 -5.32 -1.08
N ALA A 336 -2.73 -4.36 -0.48
CA ALA A 336 -2.35 -4.43 0.93
C ALA A 336 -3.57 -4.47 1.86
N GLN A 337 -4.66 -3.77 1.50
CA GLN A 337 -5.92 -3.80 2.21
C GLN A 337 -6.54 -5.21 2.30
N SER A 338 -6.28 -6.08 1.31
CA SER A 338 -6.76 -7.47 1.35
C SER A 338 -6.05 -8.32 2.42
N LEU A 339 -4.82 -7.96 2.80
CA LEU A 339 -4.03 -8.70 3.81
C LEU A 339 -4.54 -8.51 5.25
N VAL A 340 -5.46 -7.57 5.47
CA VAL A 340 -6.11 -7.33 6.77
C VAL A 340 -7.59 -7.72 6.77
N ARG A 341 -7.98 -8.51 5.76
CA ARG A 341 -9.25 -9.24 5.75
C ARG A 341 -9.12 -10.48 6.62
N ILE A 342 -10.10 -10.69 7.50
CA ILE A 342 -10.20 -11.80 8.43
C ILE A 342 -11.46 -12.58 8.09
N ASP A 343 -11.27 -13.77 7.54
CA ASP A 343 -12.39 -14.67 7.25
C ASP A 343 -12.90 -15.27 8.58
N LEU A 344 -14.21 -15.12 8.83
CA LEU A 344 -14.86 -15.62 10.04
C LEU A 344 -15.44 -17.01 9.78
N VAL A 345 -15.08 -17.95 10.63
CA VAL A 345 -15.56 -19.34 10.60
C VAL A 345 -16.24 -19.69 11.91
N GLU A 346 -17.02 -20.77 11.93
CA GLU A 346 -17.58 -21.30 13.17
C GLU A 346 -16.48 -21.69 14.14
N ALA A 347 -16.59 -21.28 15.40
CA ALA A 347 -15.62 -21.66 16.42
C ALA A 347 -15.70 -23.17 16.69
N ALA A 348 -14.54 -23.85 16.71
CA ALA A 348 -14.48 -25.26 17.07
C ALA A 348 -15.01 -25.45 18.51
N ARG A 349 -15.95 -26.39 18.67
CA ARG A 349 -16.58 -26.72 19.96
C ARG A 349 -15.66 -27.45 20.92
#